data_AF-A0A1C5WKL0-F1
#
_entry.id   AF-A0A1C5WKL0-F1
#
_cell.length_a   1.000
_cell.length_b   1.000
_cell.length_c   1.000
_cell.angle_alpha   90.00
_cell.angle_beta   90.00
_cell.angle_gamma   90.00
#
_symmetry.space_group_name_H-M   'P 1'
#
loop_
_entity.id
_entity.type
_entity.pdbx_description
1 polymer ?
#
loop_
_entity_poly.entity_id
_entity_poly.type
_entity_poly.pdbx_seq_one_letter_code
_entity_poly.pdbx_strand_id
1 'polypeptide(L)'
;MNKSKKYSEIILLGQMLQERKIEHEQHDLYDGYQIIVPLPEPTKEISVIEHQCSYGSIMNLLEIWADGSIQGYLSAKQTLRIIERVKARESPR
;
A
#
# COMPACT_ATOMS: atom_id res chain seq x y z
N MET A 1 -9.61 -6.79 -20.01
CA MET A 1 -8.77 -7.40 -18.96
C MET A 1 -9.46 -7.22 -17.63
N ASN A 2 -9.55 -8.24 -16.77
CA ASN A 2 -10.21 -8.10 -15.46
C ASN A 2 -9.38 -7.16 -14.56
N LYS A 3 -10.01 -6.21 -13.85
CA LYS A 3 -9.36 -5.24 -12.94
C LYS A 3 -8.42 -5.94 -11.96
N SER A 4 -8.86 -7.04 -11.36
CA SER A 4 -8.05 -7.85 -10.43
C SER A 4 -6.84 -8.55 -11.07
N LYS A 5 -6.87 -8.81 -12.39
CA LYS A 5 -5.70 -9.35 -13.10
C LYS A 5 -4.71 -8.26 -13.50
N LYS A 6 -5.15 -7.00 -13.60
CA LYS A 6 -4.31 -5.86 -13.96
C LYS A 6 -3.53 -5.36 -12.74
N TYR A 7 -4.16 -5.32 -11.57
CA TYR A 7 -3.59 -4.82 -10.31
C TYR A 7 -3.35 -5.96 -9.33
N SER A 8 -2.32 -6.76 -9.58
CA SER A 8 -2.05 -7.95 -8.78
C SER A 8 -1.29 -7.63 -7.49
N GLU A 9 -0.49 -6.58 -7.47
CA GLU A 9 0.40 -6.29 -6.33
C GLU A 9 -0.39 -5.77 -5.13
N ILE A 10 -1.39 -4.91 -5.33
CA ILE A 10 -2.22 -4.39 -4.24
C ILE A 10 -3.12 -5.47 -3.65
N ILE A 11 -3.62 -6.39 -4.49
CA ILE A 11 -4.40 -7.54 -4.04
C ILE A 11 -3.52 -8.49 -3.22
N LEU A 12 -2.30 -8.77 -3.70
CA LEU A 12 -1.32 -9.57 -2.96
C LEU A 12 -0.93 -8.89 -1.63
N LEU A 13 -0.75 -7.57 -1.62
CA LEU A 13 -0.48 -6.83 -0.40
C LEU A 13 -1.62 -6.95 0.61
N GLY A 14 -2.88 -6.79 0.18
CA GLY A 14 -4.05 -6.96 1.06
C GLY A 14 -4.08 -8.34 1.72
N GLN A 15 -3.80 -9.40 0.95
CA GLN A 15 -3.67 -10.76 1.47
C GLN A 15 -2.55 -10.87 2.53
N MET A 16 -1.38 -10.31 2.25
CA MET A 16 -0.25 -10.32 3.19
C MET A 16 -0.55 -9.55 4.49
N LEU A 17 -1.26 -8.42 4.40
CA LEU A 17 -1.67 -7.64 5.57
C LEU A 17 -2.68 -8.42 6.42
N GLN A 18 -3.64 -9.09 5.78
CA GLN A 18 -4.61 -9.96 6.45
C GLN A 18 -3.92 -11.13 7.17
N GLU A 19 -2.98 -11.82 6.51
CA GLU A 19 -2.21 -12.93 7.10
C GLU A 19 -1.44 -12.49 8.35
N ARG A 20 -0.89 -11.27 8.34
CA ARG A 20 -0.15 -10.69 9.47
C ARG A 20 -1.04 -10.01 10.51
N LYS A 21 -2.37 -10.03 10.32
CA LYS A 21 -3.35 -9.36 11.18
C LYS A 21 -3.05 -7.86 11.35
N ILE A 22 -2.57 -7.23 10.29
CA ILE A 22 -2.39 -5.78 10.24
C ILE A 22 -3.72 -5.17 9.82
N GLU A 23 -4.27 -4.30 10.66
CA GLU A 23 -5.48 -3.54 10.37
C GLU A 23 -5.29 -2.71 9.09
N HIS A 24 -6.24 -2.80 8.17
CA HIS A 24 -6.24 -2.05 6.91
C HIS A 24 -7.65 -2.00 6.31
N GLU A 25 -7.88 -1.00 5.46
CA GLU A 25 -9.08 -0.89 4.63
C GLU A 25 -8.67 -0.91 3.17
N GLN A 26 -9.47 -1.58 2.31
CA GLN A 26 -9.26 -1.58 0.87
C GLN A 26 -10.44 -0.92 0.17
N HIS A 27 -10.13 0.02 -0.72
CA HIS A 27 -11.10 0.83 -1.45
C HIS A 27 -10.84 0.76 -2.96
N ASP A 28 -11.89 0.94 -3.75
CA ASP A 28 -11.73 1.21 -5.18
C ASP A 28 -11.21 2.64 -5.38
N LEU A 29 -10.17 2.81 -6.20
CA LEU A 29 -9.62 4.14 -6.52
C LEU A 29 -9.30 4.25 -8.01
N TYR A 30 -9.95 5.19 -8.69
CA TYR A 30 -9.88 5.36 -10.16
C TYR A 30 -10.14 4.03 -10.90
N ASP A 31 -9.20 3.60 -11.74
CA ASP A 31 -9.26 2.33 -12.44
C ASP A 31 -8.63 1.17 -11.64
N GLY A 32 -8.03 1.44 -10.49
CA GLY A 32 -7.33 0.49 -9.62
C GLY A 32 -7.85 0.49 -8.17
N TYR A 33 -6.94 0.37 -7.20
CA TYR A 33 -7.28 0.19 -5.79
C TYR A 33 -6.41 1.06 -4.88
N GLN A 34 -6.89 1.26 -3.66
CA GLN A 34 -6.16 1.85 -2.55
C GLN A 34 -6.27 0.96 -1.31
N ILE A 35 -5.19 0.83 -0.55
CA ILE A 35 -5.17 0.27 0.79
C ILE A 35 -4.74 1.36 1.77
N ILE A 36 -5.51 1.56 2.83
CA ILE A 36 -5.19 2.47 3.93
C ILE A 36 -4.84 1.64 5.16
N VAL A 37 -3.67 1.89 5.74
CA VAL A 37 -3.23 1.30 7.01
C VAL A 37 -3.21 2.40 8.08
N PRO A 38 -4.07 2.34 9.12
CA PRO A 38 -4.07 3.34 10.17
C PRO A 38 -2.77 3.29 11.00
N LEU A 39 -2.32 4.48 11.41
CA LEU A 39 -1.19 4.70 12.30
C LEU A 39 -1.56 5.65 13.43
N PRO A 40 -0.87 5.55 14.59
CA PRO A 40 -0.96 6.59 15.62
C PRO A 40 -0.57 7.98 15.07
N GLU A 41 -1.06 9.03 15.73
CA GLU A 41 -0.58 10.40 15.50
C GLU A 41 0.93 10.48 15.81
N PRO A 42 1.73 11.23 15.03
CA PRO A 42 1.32 12.23 14.03
C PRO A 42 1.21 11.72 12.58
N THR A 43 1.58 10.46 12.30
CA THR A 43 1.62 9.94 10.92
C THR A 43 0.22 9.69 10.36
N LYS A 44 -0.75 9.37 11.23
CA LYS A 44 -2.19 9.13 10.95
C LYS A 44 -2.48 7.89 10.12
N GLU A 45 -1.84 7.73 8.97
CA GLU A 45 -2.09 6.62 8.06
C GLU A 45 -0.93 6.40 7.07
N ILE A 46 -0.93 5.21 6.48
CA ILE A 46 -0.17 4.87 5.28
C ILE A 46 -1.20 4.61 4.18
N SER A 47 -1.06 5.30 3.06
CA SER A 47 -1.87 5.07 1.87
C SER A 47 -1.05 4.35 0.82
N VAL A 48 -1.52 3.20 0.33
CA VAL A 48 -0.91 2.44 -0.75
C VAL A 48 -1.86 2.39 -1.93
N ILE A 49 -1.39 2.70 -3.14
CA ILE A 49 -2.23 2.79 -4.33
C ILE A 49 -1.61 1.98 -5.47
N GLU A 50 -2.46 1.34 -6.27
CA GLU A 50 -2.10 0.79 -7.58
C GLU A 50 -3.16 1.20 -8.60
N HIS A 51 -2.79 2.00 -9.60
CA HIS A 51 -3.68 2.41 -10.68
C HIS A 51 -2.88 2.60 -12.00
N GLN A 52 -3.56 2.79 -13.13
CA GLN A 52 -2.86 2.99 -14.40
C GLN A 52 -2.13 4.33 -14.43
N CYS A 53 -0.91 4.34 -15.00
CA CYS A 53 -0.04 5.50 -15.12
C CYS A 53 0.49 6.06 -13.79
N SER A 54 0.45 5.28 -12.71
CA SER A 54 1.26 5.53 -11.51
C SER A 54 2.72 5.79 -11.90
N TYR A 55 3.21 7.00 -11.60
CA TYR A 55 4.51 7.55 -11.98
C TYR A 55 4.96 7.36 -13.45
N GLY A 56 4.04 7.28 -14.41
CA GLY A 56 4.38 7.19 -15.84
C GLY A 56 4.87 5.80 -16.31
N SER A 57 4.70 4.76 -15.50
CA SER A 57 5.06 3.39 -15.85
C SER A 57 3.85 2.54 -16.25
N ILE A 58 4.05 1.71 -17.27
CA ILE A 58 3.10 0.68 -17.71
C ILE A 58 3.24 -0.58 -16.82
N MET A 59 4.35 -0.73 -16.10
CA MET A 59 4.50 -1.78 -15.09
C MET A 59 3.71 -1.34 -13.85
N ASN A 60 2.57 -1.98 -13.62
CA ASN A 60 1.70 -1.73 -12.48
C ASN A 60 2.45 -2.14 -11.19
N LEU A 61 2.98 -1.14 -10.48
CA LEU A 61 3.68 -1.30 -9.21
C LEU A 61 3.08 -0.31 -8.21
N LEU A 62 3.23 -0.61 -6.93
CA LEU A 62 2.60 0.14 -5.85
C LEU A 62 3.27 1.49 -5.60
N GLU A 63 2.43 2.47 -5.29
CA GLU A 63 2.79 3.73 -4.67
C GLU A 63 2.45 3.66 -3.18
N ILE A 64 3.32 4.17 -2.32
CA ILE A 64 3.09 4.30 -0.89
C ILE A 64 3.34 5.75 -0.47
N TRP A 65 2.35 6.34 0.18
CA TRP A 65 2.46 7.59 0.90
C TRP A 65 2.47 7.30 2.40
N ALA A 66 3.57 7.65 3.05
CA ALA A 66 3.76 7.50 4.49
C ALA A 66 4.63 8.66 4.99
N ASP A 67 4.23 9.26 6.12
CA ASP A 67 5.05 10.26 6.83
C ASP A 67 5.46 11.46 5.94
N GLY A 68 4.51 11.95 5.13
CA GLY A 68 4.74 13.06 4.20
C GLY A 68 5.65 12.74 3.00
N SER A 69 6.11 11.50 2.88
CA SER A 69 6.95 11.03 1.77
C SER A 69 6.18 10.08 0.85
N ILE A 70 6.39 10.20 -0.46
CA ILE A 70 5.85 9.27 -1.45
C ILE A 70 6.98 8.44 -2.06
N GLN A 71 6.78 7.13 -2.14
CA GLN A 71 7.65 6.20 -2.85
C GLN A 71 6.81 5.39 -3.84
N GLY A 72 7.35 5.12 -5.03
CA GLY A 72 6.66 4.36 -6.08
C GLY A 72 7.49 3.19 -6.58
N TYR A 73 6.95 2.45 -7.55
CA TYR A 73 7.61 1.30 -8.18
C TYR A 73 7.92 0.15 -7.19
N LEU A 74 7.02 -0.08 -6.24
CA LEU A 74 7.19 -1.10 -5.21
C LEU A 74 6.40 -2.36 -5.52
N SER A 75 7.01 -3.52 -5.25
CA SER A 75 6.27 -4.78 -5.10
C SER A 75 5.53 -4.84 -3.76
N ALA A 76 4.51 -5.68 -3.65
CA ALA A 76 3.77 -5.97 -2.42
C ALA A 76 4.71 -6.30 -1.26
N LYS A 77 5.77 -7.08 -1.52
CA LYS A 77 6.77 -7.47 -0.51
C LYS A 77 7.62 -6.28 -0.03
N GLN A 78 7.98 -5.35 -0.93
CA GLN A 78 8.71 -4.14 -0.54
C GLN A 78 7.81 -3.21 0.27
N THR A 79 6.57 -3.00 -0.19
CA THR A 79 5.57 -2.18 0.50
C THR A 79 5.28 -2.70 1.90
N LEU A 80 5.10 -4.02 2.06
CA LEU A 80 4.88 -4.65 3.36
C LEU A 80 6.02 -4.35 4.36
N ARG A 81 7.28 -4.46 3.91
CA ARG A 81 8.45 -4.15 4.75
C ARG A 81 8.47 -2.68 5.20
N ILE A 82 8.04 -1.76 4.33
CA ILE A 82 7.94 -0.34 4.68
C ILE A 82 6.86 -0.14 5.74
N ILE A 83 5.66 -0.72 5.55
CA ILE A 83 4.56 -0.66 6.52
C ILE A 83 5.01 -1.17 7.90
N GLU A 84 5.65 -2.34 7.95
CA GLU A 84 6.15 -2.92 9.20
C GLU A 84 7.18 -2.02 9.88
N ARG A 85 8.11 -1.45 9.10
CA ARG A 85 9.14 -0.54 9.63
C ARG A 85 8.53 0.74 10.19
N VAL A 86 7.54 1.33 9.51
CA VAL A 86 6.87 2.55 9.99
C VAL A 86 6.06 2.22 11.25
N LYS A 87 5.26 1.14 11.26
CA LYS A 87 4.52 0.72 12.47
C LYS A 87 5.44 0.46 13.66
N ALA A 88 6.59 -0.17 13.45
CA ALA A 88 7.55 -0.43 14.52
C ALA A 88 8.18 0.85 15.09
N ARG A 89 8.29 1.93 14.30
CA ARG A 89 8.79 3.24 14.75
C ARG A 89 7.76 3.98 15.59
N GLU A 90 6.48 3.96 15.17
CA GLU A 90 5.37 4.69 15.83
C GLU A 90 4.79 3.95 17.05
N SER A 91 5.18 2.70 17.30
CA SER A 91 4.85 1.96 18.51
C SER A 91 6.11 1.49 19.24
N PRO A 92 6.90 2.42 19.82
CA PRO A 92 8.00 2.04 20.68
C PRO A 92 7.43 1.29 21.90
N ARG A 93 7.97 0.10 22.15
CA ARG A 93 7.65 -0.72 23.32
C ARG A 93 7.91 0.03 24.62
#